data_AF-A0A0H1BMW9-F1
#
_entry.id   AF-A0A0H1BMW9-F1
#
_cell.length_a   1.000
_cell.length_b   1.000
_cell.length_c   1.000
_cell.angle_alpha   90.00
_cell.angle_beta   90.00
_cell.angle_gamma   90.00
#
_symmetry.space_group_name_H-M   'P 1'
#
loop_
_entity.id
_entity.type
_entity.pdbx_description
1 polymer ?
#
loop_
_entity_poly.entity_id
_entity_poly.type
_entity_poly.pdbx_seq_one_letter_code
_entity_poly.pdbx_strand_id
1 'polypeptide(L)' 'ILPRYQKFMREGCPNCDHILGLAGNGEKIQQCTSQVFEGLITLADPRASWVARWQRLEGYVSGTYAVKVTGTV' A
#
# COMPACT_ATOMS: atom_id res chain seq x y z
N ILE A 1 -0.35 -1.02 0.40
CA ILE A 1 -1.59 -0.62 1.12
C ILE A 1 -2.61 -0.17 0.08
N LEU A 2 -3.91 -0.45 0.27
CA LEU A 2 -4.98 -0.18 -0.70
C LEU A 2 -5.95 0.94 -0.24
N PRO A 3 -5.51 2.20 -0.11
CA PRO A 3 -6.42 3.32 0.06
C PRO A 3 -6.99 3.78 -1.30
N ARG A 4 -8.09 4.54 -1.26
CA ARG A 4 -8.66 5.17 -2.46
C ARG A 4 -7.69 6.21 -3.03
N TYR A 5 -7.72 6.43 -4.35
CA TYR A 5 -6.89 7.43 -5.07
C TYR A 5 -6.84 8.79 -4.36
N GLN A 6 -8.00 9.31 -3.95
CA GLN A 6 -8.12 10.59 -3.23
C GLN A 6 -7.29 10.66 -1.95
N LYS A 7 -7.13 9.53 -1.25
CA LYS A 7 -6.32 9.47 -0.04
C LYS A 7 -4.83 9.49 -0.37
N PHE A 8 -4.38 8.79 -1.43
CA PHE A 8 -3.00 8.95 -1.92
C PHE A 8 -2.70 10.39 -2.36
N MET A 9 -3.63 11.04 -3.06
CA MET A 9 -3.47 12.44 -3.49
C MET A 9 -3.30 13.40 -2.33
N ARG A 10 -4.03 13.20 -1.22
CA ARG A 10 -4.01 14.11 -0.07
C ARG A 10 -2.88 13.81 0.93
N GLU A 11 -2.64 12.53 1.20
CA GLU A 11 -1.83 12.08 2.34
C GLU A 11 -0.60 11.26 1.92
N GLY A 12 -0.49 10.89 0.64
CA GLY A 12 0.57 10.02 0.15
C GLY A 12 0.47 8.58 0.66
N CYS A 13 1.56 7.83 0.49
CA CYS A 13 1.67 6.46 0.98
C CYS A 13 2.23 6.41 2.41
N PRO A 14 1.48 5.96 3.44
CA PRO A 14 1.98 5.99 4.82
C PRO A 14 3.23 5.13 5.06
N ASN A 15 3.50 4.14 4.19
CA ASN A 15 4.68 3.28 4.31
C ASN A 15 5.85 3.74 3.41
N CYS A 16 5.60 4.56 2.39
CA CYS A 16 6.51 4.73 1.25
C CYS A 16 6.61 6.15 0.68
N ASP A 17 5.87 7.12 1.23
CA ASP A 17 5.84 8.48 0.68
C ASP A 17 7.19 9.19 0.75
N HIS A 18 8.01 8.88 1.77
CA HIS A 18 9.36 9.42 1.91
C HIS A 18 10.29 9.08 0.73
N ILE A 19 9.96 8.04 -0.06
CA ILE A 19 10.71 7.65 -1.26
C ILE A 19 9.93 8.04 -2.51
N LEU A 20 8.63 7.73 -2.56
CA LEU A 20 7.83 7.88 -3.77
C LEU A 20 7.33 9.31 -3.99
N GLY A 21 7.03 10.05 -2.92
CA GLY A 21 6.47 11.40 -2.98
C GLY A 21 5.17 11.46 -3.77
N LEU A 22 4.15 10.72 -3.30
CA LEU A 22 2.87 10.58 -4.00
C LEU A 22 1.89 11.73 -3.67
N ALA A 23 1.99 12.33 -2.48
CA ALA A 23 1.13 13.42 -2.08
C ALA A 23 1.18 14.59 -3.09
N GLY A 24 0.01 15.02 -3.55
CA GLY A 24 -0.11 16.08 -4.57
C GLY A 24 0.31 15.70 -6.00
N ASN A 25 0.78 14.46 -6.24
CA ASN A 25 1.31 14.03 -7.53
C ASN A 25 0.50 12.87 -8.14
N GLY A 26 -0.51 13.21 -8.94
CA GLY A 26 -1.41 12.24 -9.58
C GLY A 26 -0.73 11.31 -10.59
N GLU A 27 0.27 11.82 -11.32
CA GLU A 27 1.02 11.02 -12.30
C GLU A 27 1.82 9.92 -11.60
N LYS A 28 2.56 10.26 -10.54
CA LYS A 28 3.27 9.27 -9.73
C LYS A 28 2.34 8.26 -9.09
N ILE A 29 1.14 8.67 -8.67
CA ILE A 29 0.15 7.72 -8.12
C ILE A 29 -0.26 6.71 -9.20
N GLN A 30 -0.50 7.15 -10.42
CA GLN A 30 -0.85 6.23 -11.52
C GLN A 30 0.29 5.29 -11.89
N GLN A 31 1.56 5.76 -11.80
CA GLN A 31 2.73 4.95 -12.11
C GLN A 31 3.10 3.98 -10.98
N CYS A 32 2.97 4.40 -9.72
CA CYS A 32 3.41 3.61 -8.55
C CYS A 32 2.30 2.80 -7.89
N THR A 33 1.06 2.87 -8.37
CA THR A 33 -0.07 2.07 -7.87
C THR A 33 -0.77 1.33 -9.00
N SER A 34 -1.38 0.20 -8.69
CA SER A 34 -2.13 -0.60 -9.66
C SER A 34 -3.56 -0.81 -9.20
N GLN A 35 -4.50 -0.71 -10.15
CA GLN A 35 -5.91 -1.07 -9.94
C GLN A 35 -6.15 -2.58 -10.06
N VAL A 36 -5.17 -3.33 -10.57
CA VAL A 36 -5.26 -4.78 -10.76
C VAL A 36 -4.53 -5.48 -9.62
N PHE A 37 -5.32 -5.99 -8.67
CA PHE A 37 -4.81 -6.74 -7.53
C PHE A 37 -5.76 -7.88 -7.18
N GLU A 38 -5.22 -8.91 -6.52
CA GLU A 38 -5.95 -10.11 -6.12
C GLU A 38 -5.79 -10.37 -4.63
N GLY A 39 -6.87 -10.81 -4.00
CA GLY A 39 -6.93 -11.09 -2.56
C GLY A 39 -6.87 -9.82 -1.70
N LEU A 40 -7.55 -9.87 -0.55
CA LEU A 40 -7.59 -8.77 0.41
C LEU A 40 -7.16 -9.27 1.79
N ILE A 41 -6.30 -8.49 2.44
CA ILE A 41 -5.84 -8.71 3.80
C ILE A 41 -6.20 -7.47 4.60
N THR A 42 -7.00 -7.63 5.66
CA THR A 42 -7.17 -6.60 6.68
C THR A 42 -6.20 -6.87 7.81
N LEU A 43 -5.17 -6.04 7.93
CA LEU A 43 -4.10 -6.23 8.90
C LEU A 43 -4.26 -5.26 10.07
N ALA A 44 -4.59 -5.80 11.24
CA ALA A 44 -4.76 -5.03 12.47
C ALA A 44 -3.43 -4.82 13.22
N ASP A 45 -2.69 -5.90 13.50
CA ASP A 45 -1.37 -5.85 14.15
C ASP A 45 -0.30 -6.49 13.25
N PRO A 46 0.50 -5.67 12.54
CA PRO A 46 1.61 -6.13 11.69
C PRO A 46 2.73 -6.86 12.43
N ARG A 47 2.93 -6.59 13.74
CA ARG A 47 4.03 -7.18 14.51
C ARG A 47 3.68 -8.56 15.06
N ALA A 48 2.42 -8.78 15.44
CA ALA A 48 1.95 -10.07 15.96
C ALA A 48 1.48 -11.04 14.86
N SER A 49 1.08 -10.53 13.69
CA SER A 49 0.46 -11.34 12.65
C SER A 49 1.46 -12.17 11.84
N TRP A 50 1.33 -13.50 11.88
CA TRP A 50 2.09 -14.39 10.98
C TRP A 50 1.83 -14.08 9.49
N VAL A 51 0.60 -13.69 9.13
CA VAL A 51 0.25 -13.32 7.74
C VAL A 51 1.05 -12.09 7.30
N ALA A 52 1.26 -11.10 8.18
CA ALA A 52 2.09 -9.94 7.87
C ALA A 52 3.54 -10.34 7.59
N ARG A 53 4.09 -11.25 8.41
CA ARG A 53 5.44 -11.79 8.23
C ARG A 53 5.60 -12.49 6.89
N TRP A 54 4.67 -13.39 6.58
CA TRP A 54 4.65 -14.11 5.31
C TRP A 54 4.56 -13.17 4.10
N GLN A 55 3.77 -12.10 4.22
CA GLN A 55 3.59 -11.09 3.17
C GLN A 55 4.65 -9.98 3.18
N ARG A 56 5.67 -10.06 4.04
CA ARG A 56 6.73 -9.03 4.21
C ARG A 56 6.17 -7.64 4.54
N LEU A 57 5.09 -7.60 5.30
CA LEU A 57 4.43 -6.38 5.80
C LEU A 57 4.84 -6.06 7.25
N GLU A 58 5.88 -6.73 7.77
CA GLU A 58 6.46 -6.38 9.07
C GLU A 58 6.97 -4.93 9.04
N GLY A 59 6.57 -4.14 10.04
CA GLY A 59 6.95 -2.71 10.13
C GLY A 59 6.06 -1.75 9.35
N TYR A 60 5.10 -2.25 8.57
CA TYR A 60 4.12 -1.40 7.87
C TYR A 60 2.99 -1.00 8.82
N VAL A 61 2.22 0.02 8.47
CA VAL A 61 1.06 0.44 9.29
C VAL A 61 -0.12 -0.53 9.15
N SER A 62 -1.00 -0.58 10.15
CA SER A 62 -2.28 -1.29 10.05
C SER A 62 -3.13 -0.77 8.89
N GLY A 63 -3.86 -1.67 8.23
CA GLY A 63 -4.75 -1.30 7.12
C GLY A 63 -5.04 -2.45 6.17
N THR A 64 -5.59 -2.11 5.00
CA THR A 64 -5.94 -3.10 3.97
C THR A 64 -4.81 -3.22 2.95
N TYR A 65 -4.44 -4.45 2.64
CA TYR A 65 -3.38 -4.82 1.71
C TYR A 65 -3.90 -5.83 0.67
N ALA A 66 -3.28 -5.86 -0.50
CA ALA A 66 -3.50 -6.91 -1.49
C ALA A 66 -2.63 -8.13 -1.15
N VAL A 67 -3.08 -9.33 -1.51
CA VAL A 67 -2.22 -10.52 -1.50
C VAL A 67 -1.24 -10.48 -2.67
N LYS A 68 -1.72 -10.00 -3.82
CA LYS A 68 -0.92 -9.87 -5.05
C LYS A 68 -1.31 -8.60 -5.78
N VAL A 69 -0.32 -7.89 -6.32
CA VAL A 69 -0.51 -6.71 -7.16
C VAL A 69 0.12 -7.00 -8.51
N THR A 70 -0.61 -6.75 -9.59
CA THR A 70 -0.10 -6.90 -10.96
C THR A 70 0.42 -5.56 -11.45
N GLY A 71 1.69 -5.53 -11.86
CA GLY A 71 2.36 -4.34 -12.38
C GLY A 71 3.85 -4.37 -12.06
N THR A 72 4.59 -3.46 -12.69
CA THR A 72 6.00 -3.19 -12.40
C THR A 72 6.16 -1.69 -12.19
N VAL A 73 6.97 -1.33 -11.20
CA VAL A 73 7.37 0.06 -10.93
C VAL A 73 8.58 0.40 -11.79
#